data_AF-A0A3C1D7T1-F1
#
_entry.id   AF-A0A3C1D7T1-F1
#
_cell.length_a   1.000
_cell.length_b   1.000
_cell.length_c   1.000
_cell.angle_alpha   90.00
_cell.angle_beta   90.00
_cell.angle_gamma   90.00
#
_symmetry.space_group_name_H-M   'P 1'
#
loop_
_entity.id
_entity.type
_entity.pdbx_description
1 polymer ?
#
loop_
_entity_poly.entity_id
_entity_poly.type
_entity_poly.pdbx_seq_one_letter_code
_entity_poly.pdbx_strand_id
1 'polypeptide(L)' 'RKRRRSGQQDYSAVRAWAKENGYSVSERGRVPASVLEAYNAAN' A
#
# COMPACT_ATOMS: atom_id res chain seq x y z
N ARG A 1 22.71 -1.40 12.27
CA ARG A 1 22.15 -0.36 11.37
C ARG A 1 21.15 -1.01 10.41
N LYS A 2 19.84 -0.96 10.71
CA LYS A 2 18.81 -1.43 9.77
C LYS A 2 18.76 -0.41 8.63
N ARG A 3 19.38 -0.72 7.48
CA ARG A 3 19.31 0.12 6.27
C ARG A 3 17.82 0.29 5.92
N ARG A 4 17.24 1.43 6.27
CA ARG A 4 15.96 1.87 5.69
C ARG A 4 16.25 2.04 4.20
N ARG A 5 15.78 1.09 3.38
CA ARG A 5 15.84 1.19 1.93
C ARG A 5 14.93 2.35 1.55
N SER A 6 15.50 3.52 1.34
CA SER A 6 14.88 4.78 0.93
C SER A 6 14.33 4.75 -0.51
N GLY A 7 13.82 3.60 -0.96
CA GLY A 7 13.26 3.40 -2.30
C GLY A 7 11.99 2.55 -2.31
N GLN A 8 11.41 2.25 -1.14
CA GLN A 8 10.01 1.82 -1.07
C GLN A 8 9.20 3.11 -1.17
N GLN A 9 8.55 3.37 -2.32
CA GLN A 9 7.41 4.30 -2.34
C GLN A 9 6.51 3.93 -1.17
N ASP A 10 6.35 4.85 -0.22
CA ASP A 10 5.62 4.59 1.01
C ASP A 10 4.12 4.50 0.69
N TYR A 11 3.66 3.30 0.32
CA TYR A 11 2.24 2.98 0.14
C TYR A 11 1.53 2.75 1.48
N SER A 12 1.99 3.40 2.55
CA SER A 12 1.43 3.28 3.90
C SER A 12 -0.02 3.76 3.95
N ALA A 13 -0.32 4.90 3.30
CA ALA A 13 -1.66 5.46 3.21
C ALA A 13 -2.60 4.52 2.43
N VAL A 14 -2.16 4.05 1.26
CA VAL A 14 -2.93 3.10 0.43
C VAL A 14 -3.20 1.81 1.19
N ARG A 15 -2.21 1.29 1.95
CA ARG A 15 -2.39 0.10 2.79
C ARG A 15 -3.40 0.27 3.91
N ALA A 16 -3.37 1.41 4.61
CA ALA A 16 -4.32 1.68 5.69
C ALA A 16 -5.75 1.66 5.14
N TRP A 17 -5.99 2.44 4.08
CA TRP A 17 -7.27 2.45 3.37
C TRP A 17 -7.67 1.06 2.87
N ALA A 18 -6.74 0.33 2.25
CA ALA A 18 -7.00 -0.98 1.72
C ALA A 18 -7.42 -1.98 2.80
N LYS A 19 -6.74 -1.96 3.95
CA LYS A 19 -7.06 -2.83 5.09
C LYS A 19 -8.43 -2.51 5.68
N GLU A 20 -8.78 -1.22 5.76
CA GLU A 20 -10.11 -0.76 6.22
C GLU A 20 -11.23 -1.17 5.26
N ASN A 21 -10.94 -1.20 3.95
CA ASN A 21 -11.88 -1.64 2.91
C ASN A 21 -11.89 -3.17 2.70
N GLY A 22 -11.11 -3.94 3.46
CA GLY A 22 -11.05 -5.39 3.36
C GLY A 22 -10.22 -5.93 2.19
N TYR A 23 -9.40 -5.11 1.53
CA TYR A 23 -8.51 -5.54 0.47
C TYR A 23 -7.28 -6.30 1.01
N SER A 24 -6.88 -7.34 0.28
CA SER A 24 -5.69 -8.14 0.62
C SER A 24 -4.42 -7.40 0.21
N VAL A 25 -3.81 -6.69 1.15
CA VAL A 25 -2.51 -6.03 0.98
C VAL A 25 -1.41 -6.77 1.73
N SER A 26 -0.24 -6.88 1.11
CA SER A 26 0.92 -7.47 1.79
C SER A 26 1.39 -6.55 2.91
N GLU A 27 1.75 -7.10 4.07
CA GLU A 27 2.18 -6.37 5.27
C GLU A 27 3.43 -5.51 5.03
N ARG A 28 4.27 -5.88 4.05
CA ARG A 28 5.51 -5.19 3.66
C ARG A 28 5.73 -5.34 2.15
N GLY A 29 6.29 -4.32 1.47
CA GLY A 29 6.55 -4.37 0.02
C GLY A 29 5.64 -3.51 -0.86
N ARG A 30 5.38 -3.95 -2.09
CA ARG A 30 4.46 -3.29 -3.04
C ARG A 30 3.00 -3.59 -2.71
N VAL A 31 2.11 -2.64 -3.02
CA VAL A 31 0.66 -2.81 -2.97
C VAL A 31 0.17 -3.40 -4.30
N PRO A 32 -0.81 -4.32 -4.31
CA PRO A 32 -1.38 -4.86 -5.54
C PRO A 32 -1.98 -3.75 -6.42
N ALA A 33 -1.86 -3.90 -7.74
CA ALA A 33 -2.43 -2.95 -8.70
C ALA A 33 -3.93 -2.74 -8.47
N SER A 34 -4.69 -3.81 -8.20
CA SER A 34 -6.13 -3.75 -7.91
C SER A 34 -6.48 -2.82 -6.74
N VAL A 35 -5.61 -2.73 -5.73
CA VAL A 35 -5.82 -1.85 -4.58
C VAL A 35 -5.46 -0.41 -4.92
N LEU A 36 -4.40 -0.20 -5.70
CA LEU A 36 -4.01 1.13 -6.18
C LEU A 36 -5.07 1.72 -7.10
N GLU A 37 -5.65 0.91 -7.98
CA GLU A 37 -6.77 1.32 -8.83
C GLU A 37 -8.01 1.64 -8.02
N ALA A 38 -8.38 0.79 -7.06
CA ALA A 38 -9.52 1.07 -6.19
C ALA A 38 -9.32 2.34 -5.34
N TYR A 39 -8.09 2.60 -4.86
CA TYR A 39 -7.76 3.82 -4.13
C TYR A 39 -7.82 5.07 -5.01
N ASN A 40 -7.32 4.98 -6.25
CA ASN A 40 -7.43 6.06 -7.23
C ASN A 40 -8.87 6.29 -7.69
N ALA A 41 -9.69 5.24 -7.80
CA ALA A 41 -11.10 5.37 -8.18
C ALA A 41 -11.97 5.94 -7.04
N ALA A 42 -11.52 5.81 -5.79
CA ALA A 42 -12.18 6.35 -4.61
C ALA A 42 -11.77 7.79 -4.26
N ASN A 43 -10.74 8.37 -4.93
CA ASN A 43 -10.29 9.76 -4.78
C ASN A 43 -10.61 10.56 -6.04
#